data_AF-A0A9E3IK08-F1
#
_entry.id   AF-A0A9E3IK08-F1
#
_cell.length_a   1.000
_cell.length_b   1.000
_cell.length_c   1.000
_cell.angle_alpha   90.00
_cell.angle_beta   90.00
_cell.angle_gamma   90.00
#
_symmetry.space_group_name_H-M   'P 1'
#
loop_
_entity.id
_entity.type
_entity.pdbx_description
1 polymer ?
#
loop_
_entity_poly.entity_id
_entity_poly.type
_entity_poly.pdbx_seq_one_letter_code
_entity_poly.pdbx_strand_id
1 'polypeptide(L)' 'MTIVRQVTSRHNDLFKDLRRLLAEPTAYRKLGRVWLEGDHLCRALLERGRAPLRAVITESAWAKPAFES' A
#
# COMPACT_ATOMS: atom_id res chain seq x y z
N MET A 1 -13.93 -8.30 -6.36
CA MET A 1 -13.99 -8.49 -4.89
C MET A 1 -12.68 -8.00 -4.29
N THR A 2 -12.75 -6.98 -3.42
CA THR A 2 -11.58 -6.52 -2.66
C THR A 2 -11.44 -7.41 -1.43
N ILE A 3 -10.27 -8.04 -1.26
CA ILE A 3 -10.00 -8.87 -0.08
C ILE A 3 -9.25 -8.03 0.94
N VAL A 4 -9.87 -7.80 2.10
CA VAL A 4 -9.25 -7.12 3.23
C VAL A 4 -8.54 -8.17 4.10
N ARG A 5 -7.26 -7.93 4.41
CA ARG A 5 -6.47 -8.80 5.29
C ARG A 5 -5.74 -7.97 6.33
N GLN A 6 -6.03 -8.25 7.60
CA GLN A 6 -5.28 -7.67 8.70
C GLN A 6 -3.88 -8.28 8.79
N VAL A 7 -2.87 -7.43 8.96
CA VAL A 7 -1.47 -7.82 9.12
C VAL A 7 -1.01 -7.41 10.51
N THR A 8 -0.76 -8.39 11.38
CA THR A 8 -0.33 -8.16 12.78
C THR A 8 1.12 -8.57 13.05
N SER A 9 1.73 -9.33 12.15
CA SER A 9 3.09 -9.88 12.33
C SER A 9 4.14 -9.15 11.50
N ARG A 10 5.25 -8.76 12.16
CA ARG A 10 6.45 -8.21 11.51
C ARG A 10 7.14 -9.18 10.53
N HIS A 11 6.86 -10.48 10.65
CA HIS A 11 7.45 -11.51 9.80
C HIS A 11 6.67 -11.72 8.49
N ASN A 12 5.59 -10.96 8.27
CA ASN A 12 4.80 -11.00 7.05
C ASN A 12 5.64 -10.56 5.83
N ASP A 13 5.59 -11.32 4.74
CA ASP A 13 6.42 -11.03 3.56
C ASP A 13 6.04 -9.72 2.86
N LEU A 14 4.75 -9.35 2.85
CA LEU A 14 4.33 -8.03 2.36
C LEU A 14 4.99 -6.91 3.19
N PHE A 15 5.05 -7.06 4.51
CA PHE A 15 5.68 -6.08 5.38
C PHE A 15 7.20 -5.96 5.11
N LYS A 16 7.88 -7.08 4.86
CA LYS A 16 9.30 -7.09 4.48
C LYS A 16 9.53 -6.39 3.14
N ASP A 17 8.71 -6.68 2.14
CA ASP A 17 8.80 -6.05 0.81
C ASP A 17 8.56 -4.55 0.87
N LEU A 18 7.56 -4.09 1.63
CA LEU A 18 7.30 -2.66 1.85
C LEU A 18 8.50 -1.97 2.51
N ARG A 19 9.09 -2.60 3.53
CA ARG A 19 10.32 -2.08 4.16
C ARG A 19 11.47 -1.96 3.18
N ARG A 20 11.65 -2.94 2.29
CA ARG A 20 12.66 -2.87 1.23
C ARG A 20 12.38 -1.74 0.25
N LEU A 21 11.13 -1.57 -0.19
CA LEU A 21 10.75 -0.47 -1.09
C LEU A 21 11.02 0.91 -0.49
N LEU A 22 10.86 1.06 0.84
CA LEU A 22 11.13 2.30 1.56
C LEU A 22 12.62 2.55 1.82
N ALA A 23 13.38 1.50 2.15
CA ALA A 23 14.76 1.63 2.61
C ALA A 23 15.80 1.48 1.48
N GLU A 24 15.52 0.73 0.43
CA GLU A 24 16.47 0.41 -0.64
C GLU A 24 16.12 1.15 -1.95
N PRO A 25 16.95 2.11 -2.41
CA PRO A 25 16.65 2.91 -3.60
C PRO A 25 16.48 2.11 -4.90
N THR A 26 17.02 0.89 -4.98
CA THR A 26 16.92 0.04 -6.18
C THR A 26 15.86 -1.06 -6.07
N ALA A 27 15.20 -1.20 -4.91
CA ALA A 27 14.21 -2.25 -4.69
C ALA A 27 13.02 -2.14 -5.64
N TYR A 28 12.62 -0.93 -6.04
CA TYR A 28 11.49 -0.77 -6.96
C TYR A 28 11.72 -1.44 -8.31
N ARG A 29 12.97 -1.45 -8.81
CA ARG A 29 13.34 -2.14 -10.07
C ARG A 29 13.32 -3.64 -9.88
N LYS A 30 13.89 -4.13 -8.77
CA LYS A 30 13.99 -5.57 -8.48
C LYS A 30 12.62 -6.20 -8.22
N LEU A 31 11.75 -5.49 -7.51
CA LEU A 31 10.41 -5.94 -7.13
C LEU A 31 9.34 -5.61 -8.17
N GLY A 32 9.67 -4.81 -9.19
CA GLY A 32 8.74 -4.39 -10.24
C GLY A 32 7.55 -3.58 -9.71
N ARG A 33 7.70 -2.91 -8.56
CA ARG A 33 6.63 -2.19 -7.86
C ARG A 33 7.19 -0.93 -7.24
N VAL A 34 6.35 0.08 -7.10
CA VAL A 34 6.66 1.33 -6.41
C VAL A 34 5.79 1.46 -5.17
N TRP A 35 6.36 2.05 -4.12
CA TRP A 35 5.58 2.51 -2.97
C TRP A 35 5.10 3.93 -3.27
N LEU A 36 3.81 4.17 -3.10
CA LEU A 36 3.19 5.48 -3.28
C LEU A 36 2.59 5.91 -1.95
N GLU A 37 2.99 7.09 -1.47
CA GLU A 37 2.56 7.61 -0.18
C GLU A 37 2.07 9.05 -0.32
N GLY A 38 0.89 9.33 0.23
CA GLY A 38 0.25 10.65 0.20
C GLY A 38 -1.11 10.62 -0.49
N ASP A 39 -2.10 11.26 0.13
CA ASP A 39 -3.50 11.32 -0.35
C ASP A 39 -3.59 11.82 -1.80
N HIS A 40 -2.92 12.92 -2.10
CA HIS A 40 -2.93 13.52 -3.44
C HIS A 40 -2.32 12.59 -4.50
N LEU A 41 -1.29 11.81 -4.18
CA LEU A 41 -0.70 10.86 -5.12
C LEU A 41 -1.63 9.66 -5.36
N CYS A 42 -2.22 9.12 -4.29
CA CYS A 42 -3.21 8.04 -4.39
C CYS A 42 -4.44 8.49 -5.20
N ARG A 43 -4.96 9.69 -4.95
CA ARG A 43 -6.07 10.28 -5.73
C ARG A 43 -5.67 10.45 -7.19
N ALA A 44 -4.48 11.01 -7.47
CA ALA A 44 -4.02 11.23 -8.82
C ALA A 44 -3.71 9.91 -9.60
N LEU A 45 -3.45 8.80 -8.90
CA LEU A 45 -3.37 7.46 -9.51
C LEU A 45 -4.75 7.00 -9.98
N LEU A 46 -5.77 7.15 -9.13
CA LEU A 46 -7.15 6.78 -9.42
C LEU A 46 -7.75 7.66 -10.52
N GLU A 47 -7.51 8.96 -10.48
CA GLU A 47 -7.93 9.92 -11.53
C GLU A 47 -7.36 9.59 -12.90
N ARG A 48 -6.17 8.97 -12.96
CA ARG A 48 -5.58 8.45 -14.20
C ARG A 48 -6.16 7.10 -14.64
N GLY A 49 -7.22 6.61 -13.99
CA GLY A 49 -7.85 5.33 -14.27
C GLY A 49 -6.99 4.12 -13.89
N ARG A 50 -5.95 4.30 -13.05
CA ARG A 50 -5.08 3.23 -12.60
C ARG A 50 -5.52 2.73 -11.24
N ALA A 51 -5.46 1.41 -11.05
CA ALA A 51 -5.70 0.79 -9.75
C ALA A 51 -4.36 0.47 -9.04
N PRO A 52 -4.23 0.75 -7.74
CA PRO A 52 -3.10 0.25 -6.97
C PRO A 52 -3.18 -1.28 -6.87
N LEU A 53 -2.02 -1.95 -6.81
CA LEU A 53 -1.99 -3.39 -6.60
C LEU A 53 -2.55 -3.76 -5.20
N ARG A 54 -2.23 -2.94 -4.20
CA ARG A 54 -2.67 -3.07 -2.80
C ARG A 54 -2.73 -1.68 -2.17
N ALA A 55 -3.72 -1.46 -1.31
CA ALA A 55 -3.74 -0.34 -0.38
C ALA A 55 -3.32 -0.85 1.00
N VAL A 56 -2.43 -0.13 1.67
CA VAL A 56 -2.05 -0.42 3.05
C VAL A 56 -2.60 0.71 3.90
N ILE A 57 -3.54 0.38 4.77
CA ILE A 57 -4.24 1.31 5.63
C ILE A 57 -3.89 0.94 7.07
N THR A 58 -3.54 1.93 7.90
CA THR A 58 -3.34 1.68 9.33
C THR A 58 -4.67 1.30 9.98
N GLU A 59 -4.63 0.52 11.05
CA GLU A 59 -5.85 0.13 11.78
C GLU A 59 -6.68 1.35 12.21
N SER A 60 -6.03 2.40 12.69
CA SER A 60 -6.66 3.68 13.05
C SER A 60 -7.29 4.43 11.88
N ALA A 61 -6.75 4.28 10.66
CA ALA A 61 -7.32 4.90 9.47
C ALA A 61 -8.47 4.07 8.90
N TRP A 62 -8.44 2.75 9.08
CA TRP A 62 -9.50 1.84 8.64
C TRP A 62 -10.82 2.10 9.37
N ALA A 63 -10.78 2.51 10.65
CA ALA A 63 -11.96 2.92 11.43
C ALA A 63 -12.62 4.23 10.97
N LYS A 64 -12.19 4.81 9.83
CA LYS A 64 -12.82 6.01 9.26
C LYS A 64 -13.82 5.59 8.17
N PRO A 65 -14.99 6.25 8.08
CA PRO A 65 -16.03 5.90 7.10
C PRO A 65 -15.58 5.94 5.63
N ALA A 66 -14.51 6.66 5.31
CA ALA A 66 -13.97 6.74 3.95
C ALA A 66 -13.27 5.45 3.49
N PHE A 67 -12.94 4.53 4.40
CA PHE A 67 -12.24 3.28 4.12
C PHE A 67 -12.99 2.04 4.59
N GLU A 68 -14.06 2.20 5.37
CA GLU A 68 -15.01 1.14 5.67
C GLU A 68 -15.80 0.83 4.39
N SER A 69 -15.74 -0.44 3.95
CA SER A 69 -16.43 -0.95 2.77
C SER A 69 -17.80 -1.50 3.13
#